data_AF-B5CN75-F1
#
_entry.id   AF-B5CN75-F1
#
_cell.length_a   1.000
_cell.length_b   1.000
_cell.length_c   1.000
_cell.angle_alpha   90.00
_cell.angle_beta   90.00
_cell.angle_gamma   90.00
#
_symmetry.space_group_name_H-M   'P 1'
#
loop_
_entity.id
_entity.type
_entity.pdbx_description
1 polymer ?
#
loop_
_entity_poly.entity_id
_entity_poly.type
_entity_poly.pdbx_seq_one_letter_code
_entity_poly.pdbx_strand_id
1 'polypeptide(L)'
;MKNKSRKKKGAVPKINPLKVLTSIPGLIKGVIGIIVIVLIVFVIKKGFFDSKEGEVTTISQSSIEKILDISELSTLEYTYNAVAAGYDEDGKTLLYHVAYEGTVSAGIDFDKLKVKVNPDKKEIRITVPEAKILDCSVNEGSLKYIFEKDEYNTATISADAYKVSKEDLKKKANEETRITELAKENAISAISGLIEPWVDQVDDEYTVIIK
;
A
#
# COMPACT_ATOMS: atom_id res chain seq x y z
N MET A 1 49.43 -33.46 39.85
CA MET A 1 48.19 -33.24 39.07
C MET A 1 47.03 -32.97 40.02
N LYS A 2 46.29 -31.86 39.79
CA LYS A 2 44.83 -31.60 39.96
C LYS A 2 44.10 -32.15 41.23
N ASN A 3 43.15 -31.46 41.86
CA ASN A 3 42.58 -30.12 41.78
C ASN A 3 41.51 -29.97 42.89
N LYS A 4 41.32 -28.74 43.36
CA LYS A 4 40.07 -28.10 43.83
C LYS A 4 39.37 -28.54 45.13
N SER A 5 39.50 -27.61 46.07
CA SER A 5 38.58 -27.28 47.16
C SER A 5 37.14 -27.04 46.68
N ARG A 6 36.18 -27.59 47.43
CA ARG A 6 34.77 -27.16 47.43
C ARG A 6 34.61 -26.06 48.48
N LYS A 7 34.30 -24.83 48.07
CA LYS A 7 33.76 -23.77 48.94
C LYS A 7 32.34 -23.43 48.49
N LYS A 8 31.39 -23.53 49.43
CA LYS A 8 29.97 -23.15 49.30
C LYS A 8 29.86 -21.69 48.88
N LYS A 9 29.06 -21.40 47.83
CA LYS A 9 28.62 -20.03 47.52
C LYS A 9 27.50 -19.64 48.48
N GLY A 10 27.76 -18.63 49.31
CA GLY A 10 26.75 -17.96 50.12
C GLY A 10 25.79 -17.16 49.25
N ALA A 11 24.54 -17.02 49.70
CA ALA A 11 23.51 -16.23 49.06
C ALA A 11 23.92 -14.76 48.97
N VAL A 12 23.71 -14.15 47.80
CA VAL A 12 23.93 -12.71 47.56
C VAL A 12 22.73 -11.94 48.11
N PRO A 13 22.92 -10.88 48.94
CA PRO A 13 21.80 -10.09 49.44
C PRO A 13 21.20 -9.25 48.31
N LYS A 14 19.87 -9.24 48.18
CA LYS A 14 19.14 -8.34 47.27
C LYS A 14 19.26 -6.90 47.79
N ILE A 15 19.96 -6.05 47.05
CA ILE A 15 20.07 -4.62 47.33
C ILE A 15 18.99 -3.91 46.51
N ASN A 16 18.02 -3.28 47.18
CA ASN A 16 17.01 -2.46 46.49
C ASN A 16 17.63 -1.12 46.05
N PRO A 17 17.53 -0.73 44.76
CA PRO A 17 18.23 0.42 44.19
C PRO A 17 17.73 1.78 44.70
N LEU A 18 16.56 1.85 45.33
CA LEU A 18 15.97 3.12 45.78
C LEU A 18 16.64 3.73 47.02
N LYS A 19 17.39 2.96 47.84
CA LYS A 19 17.96 3.47 49.10
C LYS A 19 19.25 4.28 48.92
N VAL A 20 19.94 4.16 47.78
CA VAL A 20 21.26 4.78 47.57
C VAL A 20 21.15 6.29 47.29
N LEU A 21 19.96 6.81 46.99
CA LEU A 21 19.78 8.19 46.50
C LEU A 21 19.67 9.25 47.62
N THR A 22 19.61 8.88 48.90
CA THR A 22 19.17 9.78 49.97
C THR A 22 20.28 10.47 50.79
N SER A 23 21.57 10.20 50.55
CA SER A 23 22.61 10.63 51.51
C SER A 23 23.79 11.47 50.98
N ILE A 24 23.66 12.21 49.86
CA ILE A 24 24.80 13.00 49.31
C ILE A 24 24.44 14.48 49.03
N PRO A 25 25.30 15.48 49.37
CA PRO A 25 25.01 16.92 49.21
C PRO A 25 24.81 17.39 47.74
N GLY A 26 23.97 18.41 47.57
CA GLY A 26 23.30 18.77 46.30
C GLY A 26 24.15 19.18 45.10
N LEU A 27 25.40 19.61 45.28
CA LEU A 27 26.25 20.07 44.17
C LEU A 27 26.87 18.92 43.37
N ILE A 28 27.16 17.78 44.02
CA ILE A 28 27.72 16.59 43.37
C ILE A 28 26.61 15.80 42.65
N LYS A 29 25.33 16.00 43.04
CA LYS A 29 24.16 15.38 42.40
C LYS A 29 23.95 15.79 40.94
N GLY A 30 24.30 17.02 40.56
CA GLY A 30 24.15 17.49 39.18
C GLY A 30 25.12 16.81 38.21
N VAL A 31 26.41 16.76 38.58
CA VAL A 31 27.46 16.15 37.74
C VAL A 31 27.34 14.63 37.72
N ILE A 32 27.05 13.99 38.87
CA ILE A 32 26.78 12.55 38.92
C ILE A 32 25.48 12.22 38.18
N GLY A 33 24.45 13.07 38.28
CA GLY A 33 23.19 12.90 37.54
C GLY A 33 23.40 12.92 36.03
N ILE A 34 24.22 13.85 35.53
CA ILE A 34 24.57 13.92 34.10
C ILE A 34 25.38 12.69 33.67
N ILE A 35 26.37 12.26 34.46
CA ILE A 35 27.16 11.05 34.17
C ILE A 35 26.28 9.80 34.16
N VAL A 36 25.33 9.69 35.09
CA VAL A 36 24.36 8.59 35.14
C VAL A 36 23.40 8.64 33.95
N ILE A 37 22.94 9.81 33.51
CA ILE A 37 22.11 9.95 32.31
C ILE A 37 22.90 9.58 31.05
N VAL A 38 24.15 10.02 30.91
CA VAL A 38 25.00 9.65 29.77
C VAL A 38 25.30 8.16 29.76
N LEU A 39 25.54 7.54 30.92
CA LEU A 39 25.70 6.09 31.02
C LEU A 39 24.41 5.34 30.74
N ILE A 40 23.24 5.84 31.16
CA ILE A 40 21.94 5.26 30.80
C ILE A 40 21.70 5.37 29.30
N VAL A 41 21.97 6.51 28.66
CA VAL A 41 21.83 6.68 27.20
C VAL A 41 22.82 5.80 26.43
N PHE A 42 24.06 5.64 26.94
CA PHE A 42 25.06 4.75 26.36
C PHE A 42 24.70 3.26 26.55
N VAL A 43 24.13 2.89 27.70
CA VAL A 43 23.61 1.55 27.98
C VAL A 43 22.31 1.28 27.20
N ILE A 44 21.49 2.29 26.90
CA ILE A 44 20.33 2.15 25.99
C ILE A 44 20.84 1.95 24.56
N LYS A 45 21.79 2.78 24.07
CA LYS A 45 22.38 2.61 22.72
C LYS A 45 23.11 1.28 22.56
N LYS A 46 23.82 0.81 23.59
CA LYS A 46 24.59 -0.45 23.55
C LYS A 46 23.76 -1.67 23.94
N GLY A 47 22.72 -1.49 24.77
CA GLY A 47 21.78 -2.53 25.20
C GLY A 47 20.62 -2.78 24.24
N PHE A 48 20.31 -1.82 23.35
CA PHE A 48 19.50 -2.08 22.16
C PHE A 48 20.23 -2.93 21.11
N PHE A 49 21.57 -2.99 21.17
CA PHE A 49 22.37 -3.75 20.21
C PHE A 49 22.83 -5.13 20.68
N ASP A 50 22.50 -5.53 21.92
CA ASP A 50 23.03 -6.77 22.50
C ASP A 50 21.99 -7.55 23.32
N SER A 51 20.76 -7.63 22.79
CA SER A 51 19.73 -8.57 23.28
C SER A 51 19.36 -9.54 22.17
N LYS A 52 19.98 -10.72 22.21
CA LYS A 52 19.47 -11.88 21.47
C LYS A 52 18.24 -12.44 22.20
N GLU A 53 17.13 -12.42 21.45
CA GLU A 53 15.95 -13.30 21.46
C GLU A 53 14.69 -12.87 22.25
N GLY A 54 13.69 -12.43 21.47
CA GLY A 54 12.24 -12.68 21.65
C GLY A 54 11.44 -11.44 22.07
N GLU A 55 10.81 -10.66 21.21
CA GLU A 55 10.26 -10.92 19.88
C GLU A 55 11.18 -10.42 18.76
N VAL A 56 11.70 -11.35 17.95
CA VAL A 56 12.06 -10.96 16.59
C VAL A 56 10.71 -10.75 15.93
N THR A 57 10.29 -9.49 15.73
CA THR A 57 9.28 -9.18 14.71
C THR A 57 9.93 -9.48 13.36
N THR A 58 10.15 -10.77 13.10
CA THR A 58 10.74 -11.25 11.86
C THR A 58 9.80 -10.76 10.78
N ILE A 59 10.32 -9.99 9.84
CA ILE A 59 9.57 -9.64 8.65
C ILE A 59 9.19 -10.96 7.99
N SER A 60 7.92 -11.30 8.11
CA SER A 60 7.34 -12.54 7.59
C SER A 60 6.46 -12.17 6.41
N GLN A 61 6.29 -13.11 5.49
CA GLN A 61 5.36 -12.94 4.37
C GLN A 61 3.96 -12.53 4.87
N SER A 62 3.49 -13.17 5.96
CA SER A 62 2.18 -12.88 6.55
C SER A 62 2.05 -11.49 7.17
N SER A 63 3.15 -10.89 7.61
CA SER A 63 3.13 -9.52 8.14
C SER A 63 2.90 -8.51 7.02
N ILE A 64 3.53 -8.73 5.86
CA ILE A 64 3.39 -7.88 4.68
C ILE A 64 2.00 -8.02 4.09
N GLU A 65 1.50 -9.26 3.94
CA GLU A 65 0.14 -9.52 3.43
C GLU A 65 -0.92 -8.80 4.27
N LYS A 66 -0.84 -8.87 5.61
CA LYS A 66 -1.78 -8.15 6.49
C LYS A 66 -1.76 -6.63 6.31
N ILE A 67 -0.59 -6.04 6.07
CA ILE A 67 -0.48 -4.60 5.86
C ILE A 67 -1.13 -4.21 4.54
N LEU A 68 -0.90 -4.99 3.48
CA LEU A 68 -1.51 -4.78 2.17
C LEU A 68 -3.03 -4.94 2.21
N ASP A 69 -3.54 -5.95 2.91
CA ASP A 69 -4.98 -6.22 3.03
C ASP A 69 -5.72 -5.07 3.73
N ILE A 70 -5.10 -4.43 4.73
CA ILE A 70 -5.71 -3.30 5.47
C ILE A 70 -5.84 -2.05 4.59
N SER A 71 -5.01 -1.92 3.55
CA SER A 71 -4.87 -0.66 2.82
C SER A 71 -5.78 -0.47 1.61
N GLU A 72 -6.69 -1.41 1.29
CA GLU A 72 -7.72 -1.32 0.23
C GLU A 72 -7.32 -0.38 -0.93
N LEU A 73 -6.31 -0.77 -1.71
CA LEU A 73 -5.69 0.12 -2.68
C LEU A 73 -6.47 0.13 -4.01
N SER A 74 -7.37 1.10 -4.22
CA SER A 74 -7.87 1.40 -5.57
C SER A 74 -6.82 2.17 -6.36
N THR A 75 -6.51 1.73 -7.58
CA THR A 75 -5.25 2.12 -8.26
C THR A 75 -5.38 3.26 -9.26
N LEU A 76 -6.52 3.40 -9.95
CA LEU A 76 -6.74 4.50 -10.89
C LEU A 76 -8.20 4.62 -11.34
N GLU A 77 -8.71 5.84 -11.39
CA GLU A 77 -9.93 6.22 -12.12
C GLU A 77 -9.62 7.31 -13.14
N TYR A 78 -10.16 7.18 -14.35
CA TYR A 78 -9.99 8.17 -15.41
C TYR A 78 -11.34 8.55 -16.03
N THR A 79 -11.54 9.85 -16.23
CA THR A 79 -12.77 10.39 -16.85
C THR A 79 -12.52 10.70 -18.33
N TYR A 80 -13.28 10.06 -19.19
CA TYR A 80 -13.30 10.23 -20.63
C TYR A 80 -14.44 11.17 -21.05
N ASN A 81 -14.13 12.07 -21.97
CA ASN A 81 -15.12 12.82 -22.72
C ASN A 81 -15.09 12.30 -24.16
N ALA A 82 -16.21 11.75 -24.63
CA ALA A 82 -16.25 11.04 -25.90
C ALA A 82 -17.55 11.29 -26.66
N VAL A 83 -17.52 10.98 -27.96
CA VAL A 83 -18.68 10.99 -28.84
C VAL A 83 -18.86 9.59 -29.42
N ALA A 84 -20.10 9.12 -29.44
CA ALA A 84 -20.53 7.90 -30.10
C ALA A 84 -21.65 8.19 -31.11
N ALA A 85 -21.84 7.27 -32.06
CA ALA A 85 -22.88 7.37 -33.09
C ALA A 85 -23.92 6.27 -32.88
N GLY A 86 -25.20 6.65 -32.85
CA GLY A 86 -26.34 5.74 -32.80
C GLY A 86 -26.87 5.47 -34.21
N TYR A 87 -27.11 4.19 -34.51
CA TYR A 87 -27.64 3.74 -35.79
C TYR A 87 -29.00 3.05 -35.61
N ASP A 88 -29.75 3.00 -36.70
CA ASP A 88 -30.93 2.15 -36.92
C ASP A 88 -30.63 0.65 -36.62
N GLU A 89 -31.67 -0.15 -36.37
CA GLU A 89 -31.60 -1.61 -36.21
C GLU A 89 -30.79 -2.29 -37.33
N ASP A 90 -30.84 -1.77 -38.56
CA ASP A 90 -30.08 -2.26 -39.71
C ASP A 90 -28.59 -1.88 -39.68
N GLY A 91 -28.17 -1.01 -38.75
CA GLY A 91 -26.79 -0.52 -38.59
C GLY A 91 -26.28 0.39 -39.70
N LYS A 92 -27.15 0.80 -40.64
CA LYS A 92 -26.78 1.57 -41.84
C LYS A 92 -27.17 3.05 -41.77
N THR A 93 -28.32 3.35 -41.17
CA THR A 93 -28.84 4.72 -41.09
C THR A 93 -28.32 5.37 -39.81
N LEU A 94 -27.55 6.44 -39.94
CA LEU A 94 -27.14 7.27 -38.80
C LEU A 94 -28.38 8.02 -38.26
N LEU A 95 -28.66 7.86 -36.97
CA LEU A 95 -29.78 8.51 -36.30
C LEU A 95 -29.33 9.74 -35.52
N TYR A 96 -28.25 9.60 -34.75
CA TYR A 96 -27.76 10.68 -33.89
C TYR A 96 -26.29 10.49 -33.52
N HIS A 97 -25.68 11.58 -33.07
CA HIS A 97 -24.45 11.57 -32.30
C HIS A 97 -24.74 11.90 -30.84
N VAL A 98 -24.11 11.18 -29.93
CA VAL A 98 -24.18 11.44 -28.49
C VAL A 98 -22.80 11.75 -27.96
N ALA A 99 -22.64 12.93 -27.39
CA ALA A 99 -21.50 13.26 -26.55
C ALA A 99 -21.80 12.83 -25.11
N TYR A 100 -20.80 12.25 -24.44
CA TYR A 100 -20.95 11.71 -23.10
C TYR A 100 -19.66 11.84 -22.29
N GLU A 101 -19.83 11.91 -20.99
CA GLU A 101 -18.77 11.73 -20.00
C GLU A 101 -18.87 10.31 -19.43
N GLY A 102 -17.74 9.62 -19.36
CA GLY A 102 -17.67 8.27 -18.82
C GLY A 102 -16.44 8.08 -17.93
N THR A 103 -16.57 7.27 -16.90
CA THR A 103 -15.49 6.93 -15.98
C THR A 103 -15.07 5.50 -16.21
N VAL A 104 -13.77 5.29 -16.35
CA VAL A 104 -13.16 3.96 -16.42
C VAL A 104 -12.28 3.79 -15.21
N SER A 105 -12.50 2.73 -14.44
CA SER A 105 -11.65 2.34 -13.34
C SER A 105 -10.77 1.16 -13.78
N ALA A 106 -9.49 1.24 -13.43
CA ALA A 106 -8.54 0.18 -13.71
C ALA A 106 -7.74 -0.16 -12.46
N GLY A 107 -7.48 -1.45 -12.27
CA GLY A 107 -6.66 -1.88 -11.16
C GLY A 107 -6.26 -3.33 -11.11
N ILE A 108 -5.52 -3.62 -10.05
CA ILE A 108 -4.93 -4.93 -9.82
C ILE A 108 -5.84 -5.79 -8.95
N ASP A 109 -5.70 -7.09 -9.10
CA ASP A 109 -6.31 -8.07 -8.22
C ASP A 109 -5.35 -8.36 -7.06
N PHE A 110 -5.65 -7.87 -5.86
CA PHE A 110 -4.79 -8.03 -4.68
C PHE A 110 -4.60 -9.49 -4.29
N ASP A 111 -5.59 -10.36 -4.50
CA ASP A 111 -5.48 -11.79 -4.22
C ASP A 111 -4.42 -12.47 -5.07
N LYS A 112 -4.02 -11.84 -6.19
CA LYS A 112 -2.98 -12.34 -7.10
C LYS A 112 -1.59 -11.76 -6.82
N LEU A 113 -1.47 -10.88 -5.83
CA LEU A 113 -0.20 -10.31 -5.40
C LEU A 113 0.66 -11.40 -4.75
N LYS A 114 1.93 -11.46 -5.13
CA LYS A 114 2.86 -12.50 -4.62
C LYS A 114 3.95 -11.85 -3.79
N VAL A 115 3.94 -12.14 -2.50
CA VAL A 115 4.99 -11.73 -1.57
C VAL A 115 5.96 -12.90 -1.35
N LYS A 116 7.27 -12.61 -1.41
CA LYS A 116 8.32 -13.56 -1.02
C LYS A 116 9.34 -12.83 -0.15
N VAL A 117 9.64 -13.40 1.00
CA VAL A 117 10.70 -12.90 1.88
C VAL A 117 11.87 -13.86 1.85
N ASN A 118 13.08 -13.33 1.62
CA ASN A 118 14.33 -14.06 1.70
C ASN A 118 15.18 -13.50 2.86
N PRO A 119 15.14 -14.15 4.05
CA PRO A 119 15.89 -13.68 5.21
C PRO A 119 17.41 -13.74 5.02
N ASP A 120 17.92 -14.74 4.28
CA ASP A 120 19.37 -14.93 4.06
C ASP A 120 19.98 -13.79 3.24
N LYS A 121 19.21 -13.26 2.28
CA LYS A 121 19.61 -12.14 1.43
C LYS A 121 19.09 -10.79 1.93
N LYS A 122 18.35 -10.78 3.04
CA LYS A 122 17.62 -9.60 3.53
C LYS A 122 16.84 -8.91 2.39
N GLU A 123 16.02 -9.69 1.67
CA GLU A 123 15.32 -9.21 0.48
C GLU A 123 13.83 -9.55 0.53
N ILE A 124 12.98 -8.57 0.24
CA ILE A 124 11.53 -8.72 0.12
C ILE A 124 11.17 -8.49 -1.34
N ARG A 125 10.54 -9.49 -1.98
CA ARG A 125 10.04 -9.37 -3.35
C ARG A 125 8.53 -9.38 -3.36
N ILE A 126 7.94 -8.32 -3.87
CA ILE A 126 6.50 -8.20 -4.14
C ILE A 126 6.32 -8.19 -5.66
N THR A 127 5.51 -9.13 -6.16
CA THR A 127 5.13 -9.16 -7.58
C THR A 127 3.67 -8.73 -7.70
N VAL A 128 3.48 -7.59 -8.35
CA VAL A 128 2.23 -6.96 -8.68
C VAL A 128 1.70 -7.57 -9.98
N PRO A 129 0.45 -8.07 -10.00
CA PRO A 129 -0.13 -8.62 -11.21
C PRO A 129 -0.43 -7.52 -12.23
N GLU A 130 -0.72 -7.92 -13.47
CA GLU A 130 -1.21 -6.98 -14.48
C GLU A 130 -2.55 -6.38 -14.06
N ALA A 131 -2.69 -5.06 -14.24
CA ALA A 131 -3.94 -4.37 -13.99
C ALA A 131 -4.94 -4.64 -15.12
N LYS A 132 -6.22 -4.46 -14.81
CA LYS A 132 -7.34 -4.66 -15.72
C LYS A 132 -8.38 -3.58 -15.52
N ILE A 133 -9.20 -3.37 -16.55
CA ILE A 133 -10.42 -2.57 -16.41
C ILE A 133 -11.35 -3.27 -15.41
N LEU A 134 -11.75 -2.56 -14.37
CA LEU A 134 -12.65 -3.04 -13.32
C LEU A 134 -14.08 -2.65 -13.63
N ASP A 135 -14.29 -1.39 -14.01
CA ASP A 135 -15.61 -0.87 -14.37
C ASP A 135 -15.54 0.21 -15.48
N CYS A 136 -16.63 0.30 -16.24
CA CYS A 136 -16.90 1.37 -17.20
C CYS A 136 -18.31 1.91 -16.94
N SER A 137 -18.38 3.15 -16.49
CA SER A 137 -19.64 3.84 -16.21
C SER A 137 -19.79 5.08 -17.11
N VAL A 138 -21.02 5.38 -17.50
CA VAL A 138 -21.37 6.59 -18.26
C VAL A 138 -22.24 7.46 -17.37
N ASN A 139 -21.96 8.76 -17.35
CA ASN A 139 -22.77 9.72 -16.62
C ASN A 139 -24.04 10.02 -17.43
N GLU A 140 -25.18 9.48 -17.00
CA GLU A 140 -26.49 9.67 -17.66
C GLU A 140 -26.87 11.15 -17.82
N GLY A 141 -26.49 12.01 -16.86
CA GLY A 141 -26.76 13.45 -16.90
C GLY A 141 -25.86 14.22 -17.87
N SER A 142 -24.80 13.60 -18.39
CA SER A 142 -23.85 14.24 -19.30
C SER A 142 -24.22 14.13 -20.78
N LEU A 143 -25.21 13.28 -21.11
CA LEU A 143 -25.55 12.95 -22.48
C LEU A 143 -26.07 14.18 -23.24
N LYS A 144 -25.42 14.50 -24.37
CA LYS A 144 -25.82 15.58 -25.27
C LYS A 144 -25.96 15.05 -26.68
N TYR A 145 -27.04 15.44 -27.36
CA TYR A 145 -27.45 14.84 -28.64
C TYR A 145 -27.38 15.83 -29.79
N ILE A 146 -26.97 15.33 -30.96
CA ILE A 146 -27.18 15.97 -32.25
C ILE A 146 -27.88 14.93 -33.14
N PHE A 147 -29.11 15.23 -33.52
CA PHE A 147 -29.92 14.36 -34.37
C PHE A 147 -29.72 14.67 -35.85
N GLU A 148 -29.68 13.64 -36.68
CA GLU A 148 -29.62 13.83 -38.15
C GLU A 148 -30.97 14.35 -38.69
N LYS A 149 -32.07 13.96 -38.05
CA LYS A 149 -33.44 14.43 -38.32
C LYS A 149 -34.19 14.62 -37.02
N ASP A 150 -35.04 15.63 -36.95
CA ASP A 150 -35.85 15.94 -35.76
C ASP A 150 -36.76 14.78 -35.33
N GLU A 151 -37.22 13.97 -36.29
CA GLU A 151 -38.07 12.79 -36.06
C GLU A 151 -37.40 11.70 -35.22
N TYR A 152 -36.07 11.68 -35.16
CA TYR A 152 -35.31 10.71 -34.37
C TYR A 152 -35.23 11.08 -32.88
N ASN A 153 -35.68 12.28 -32.50
CA ASN A 153 -35.83 12.67 -31.10
C ASN A 153 -37.06 12.00 -30.48
N THR A 154 -36.88 10.75 -30.04
CA THR A 154 -37.94 9.93 -29.45
C THR A 154 -37.78 9.81 -27.94
N ALA A 155 -38.85 9.42 -27.24
CA ALA A 155 -38.83 9.25 -25.78
C ALA A 155 -37.86 8.17 -25.28
N THR A 156 -37.44 7.24 -26.14
CA THR A 156 -36.53 6.13 -25.81
C THR A 156 -35.06 6.45 -26.08
N ILE A 157 -34.77 7.61 -26.69
CA ILE A 157 -33.42 7.93 -27.16
C ILE A 157 -32.38 7.93 -26.04
N SER A 158 -32.75 8.36 -24.84
CA SER A 158 -31.80 8.44 -23.72
C SER A 158 -31.30 7.07 -23.28
N ALA A 159 -32.17 6.06 -23.25
CA ALA A 159 -31.80 4.70 -22.88
C ALA A 159 -30.93 4.04 -23.95
N ASP A 160 -31.28 4.24 -25.22
CA ASP A 160 -30.50 3.75 -26.36
C ASP A 160 -29.11 4.37 -26.38
N ALA A 161 -29.02 5.70 -26.27
CA ALA A 161 -27.76 6.42 -26.30
C ALA A 161 -26.87 6.09 -25.11
N TYR A 162 -27.44 5.88 -23.91
CA TYR A 162 -26.67 5.39 -22.77
C TYR A 162 -25.99 4.05 -23.08
N LYS A 163 -26.73 3.12 -23.68
CA LYS A 163 -26.19 1.81 -24.08
C LYS A 163 -25.09 1.97 -25.13
N VAL A 164 -25.33 2.76 -26.17
CA VAL A 164 -24.33 3.05 -27.23
C VAL A 164 -23.07 3.67 -26.65
N SER A 165 -23.20 4.68 -25.78
CA SER A 165 -22.08 5.32 -25.09
C SER A 165 -21.31 4.34 -24.21
N LYS A 166 -21.99 3.44 -23.50
CA LYS A 166 -21.35 2.45 -22.64
C LYS A 166 -20.55 1.42 -23.44
N GLU A 167 -21.09 0.96 -24.57
CA GLU A 167 -20.40 0.05 -25.48
C GLU A 167 -19.18 0.72 -26.13
N ASP A 168 -19.32 1.96 -26.59
CA ASP A 168 -18.22 2.76 -27.15
C ASP A 168 -17.11 3.00 -26.11
N LEU A 169 -17.48 3.38 -24.88
CA LEU A 169 -16.53 3.57 -23.78
C LEU A 169 -15.78 2.29 -23.46
N LYS A 170 -16.50 1.16 -23.36
CA LYS A 170 -15.90 -0.14 -23.09
C LYS A 170 -14.93 -0.53 -24.20
N LYS A 171 -15.28 -0.29 -25.46
CA LYS A 171 -14.39 -0.56 -26.59
C LYS A 171 -13.12 0.27 -26.49
N LYS A 172 -13.24 1.59 -26.32
CA LYS A 172 -12.11 2.52 -26.18
C LYS A 172 -11.20 2.14 -25.02
N ALA A 173 -11.79 1.84 -23.86
CA ALA A 173 -11.05 1.41 -22.66
C ALA A 173 -10.27 0.10 -22.87
N ASN A 174 -10.75 -0.82 -23.70
CA ASN A 174 -10.05 -2.08 -23.98
C ASN A 174 -8.99 -1.96 -25.09
N GLU A 175 -9.10 -0.96 -25.96
CA GLU A 175 -8.11 -0.67 -27.00
C GLU A 175 -6.90 0.10 -26.45
N GLU A 176 -7.10 0.89 -25.38
CA GLU A 176 -6.05 1.67 -24.74
C GLU A 176 -5.38 0.88 -23.60
N THR A 177 -4.12 0.43 -23.80
CA THR A 177 -3.36 -0.25 -22.73
C THR A 177 -2.84 0.70 -21.66
N ARG A 178 -2.76 2.00 -21.97
CA ARG A 178 -2.11 2.99 -21.12
C ARG A 178 -2.79 3.16 -19.76
N ILE A 179 -4.12 3.06 -19.69
CA ILE A 179 -4.83 3.14 -18.40
C ILE A 179 -4.47 1.96 -17.48
N THR A 180 -4.31 0.76 -18.04
CA THR A 180 -3.89 -0.42 -17.26
C THR A 180 -2.42 -0.35 -16.87
N GLU A 181 -1.55 0.16 -17.73
CA GLU A 181 -0.13 0.39 -17.40
C GLU A 181 0.00 1.38 -16.24
N LEU A 182 -0.68 2.52 -16.32
CA LEU A 182 -0.70 3.54 -15.26
C LEU A 182 -1.32 3.01 -13.96
N ALA A 183 -2.38 2.21 -14.05
CA ALA A 183 -2.96 1.58 -12.86
C ALA A 183 -1.96 0.64 -12.18
N LYS A 184 -1.17 -0.13 -12.94
CA LYS A 184 -0.12 -0.98 -12.37
C LYS A 184 1.00 -0.16 -11.74
N GLU A 185 1.47 0.90 -12.41
CA GLU A 185 2.49 1.81 -11.86
C GLU A 185 2.02 2.46 -10.56
N ASN A 186 0.79 2.95 -10.52
CA ASN A 186 0.19 3.50 -9.31
C ASN A 186 0.09 2.47 -8.20
N ALA A 187 -0.26 1.22 -8.52
CA ALA A 187 -0.29 0.14 -7.53
C ALA A 187 1.10 -0.11 -6.93
N ILE A 188 2.13 -0.16 -7.78
CA ILE A 188 3.53 -0.31 -7.34
C ILE A 188 3.92 0.85 -6.41
N SER A 189 3.62 2.09 -6.77
CA SER A 189 3.92 3.26 -5.94
C SER A 189 3.17 3.25 -4.61
N ALA A 190 1.90 2.85 -4.62
CA ALA A 190 1.11 2.77 -3.40
C ALA A 190 1.62 1.67 -2.45
N ILE A 191 1.96 0.49 -2.99
CA ILE A 191 2.56 -0.62 -2.25
C ILE A 191 3.92 -0.19 -1.67
N SER A 192 4.75 0.48 -2.48
CA SER A 192 6.07 1.01 -2.07
C SER A 192 5.92 1.98 -0.90
N GLY A 193 5.06 2.99 -1.03
CA GLY A 193 4.81 3.98 0.01
C GLY A 193 4.22 3.42 1.31
N LEU A 194 3.64 2.21 1.25
CA LEU A 194 3.10 1.53 2.42
C LEU A 194 4.13 0.59 3.08
N ILE A 195 4.84 -0.21 2.27
CA ILE A 195 5.71 -1.28 2.76
C ILE A 195 7.10 -0.76 3.13
N GLU A 196 7.69 0.13 2.35
CA GLU A 196 9.05 0.61 2.61
C GLU A 196 9.18 1.28 3.98
N PRO A 197 8.31 2.23 4.39
CA PRO A 197 8.42 2.85 5.71
C PRO A 197 8.27 1.85 6.86
N TRP A 198 7.45 0.82 6.68
CA TRP A 198 7.27 -0.22 7.69
C TRP A 198 8.48 -1.15 7.80
N VAL A 199 9.06 -1.55 6.66
CA VAL A 199 10.29 -2.36 6.62
C VAL A 199 11.43 -1.59 7.29
N ASP A 200 11.65 -0.33 6.93
CA ASP A 200 12.70 0.51 7.51
C ASP A 200 12.55 0.68 9.02
N GLN A 201 11.31 0.72 9.53
CA GLN A 201 11.03 0.80 10.96
C GLN A 201 11.34 -0.52 11.71
N VAL A 202 11.13 -1.66 11.05
CA VAL A 202 11.27 -2.99 11.67
C VAL A 202 12.69 -3.55 11.55
N ASP A 203 13.27 -3.50 10.36
CA ASP A 203 14.62 -3.98 10.04
C ASP A 203 15.10 -3.30 8.73
N ASP A 204 15.90 -2.24 8.87
CA ASP A 204 16.43 -1.41 7.77
C ASP A 204 17.50 -2.12 6.94
N GLU A 205 17.90 -3.34 7.29
CA GLU A 205 18.79 -4.16 6.47
C GLU A 205 18.04 -4.80 5.27
N TYR A 206 16.71 -4.84 5.29
CA TYR A 206 15.93 -5.43 4.21
C TYR A 206 15.78 -4.50 3.01
N THR A 207 16.11 -5.00 1.83
CA THR A 207 15.79 -4.33 0.55
C THR A 207 14.43 -4.78 0.03
N VAL A 208 13.54 -3.81 -0.25
CA VAL A 208 12.22 -4.06 -0.85
C VAL A 208 12.32 -3.93 -2.37
N ILE A 209 11.83 -4.93 -3.10
CA ILE A 209 11.77 -4.95 -4.56
C ILE A 209 10.32 -5.21 -4.98
N ILE A 210 9.70 -4.23 -5.64
CA ILE A 210 8.32 -4.29 -6.11
C ILE A 210 8.33 -4.21 -7.64
N LYS A 211 7.60 -5.11 -8.31
CA LYS A 211 7.56 -5.21 -9.78
C LYS A 211 6.24 -5.75 -10.29
#